data_AF-A0AAD7RA62-F1
#
_entry.id   AF-A0AAD7RA62-F1
#
_cell.length_a   1.000
_cell.length_b   1.000
_cell.length_c   1.000
_cell.angle_alpha   90.00
_cell.angle_beta   90.00
_cell.angle_gamma   90.00
#
_symmetry.space_group_name_H-M   'P 1'
#
loop_
_entity.id
_entity.type
_entity.pdbx_description
1 polymer ?
#
loop_
_entity_poly.entity_id
_entity_poly.type
_entity_poly.pdbx_seq_one_letter_code
_entity_poly.pdbx_strand_id
1 'polypeptide(L)'
;MERGRLRIFALLAGLAGSGVLQAGGMTVNTPAELEAVNGTDVKLKCTFQSTAPISLNAVSVSWNFRPLLGRSEESVFFYQEQPYPPSYGRFKGHVFWAGDIARGDGSIMVRDVRFTFNGTFSCQVKNPPDVHGTAGELLFKVVQTASFSEMAILATAIGSAIGLVLLILFIFIIVKFCRRRSLDSRDLEMPQWEGKDPTVCDPEETLPLNGREDDVENNSTDEAVSEEDEKKSLKTSRNTCLTGSRAPNNTTGELPRADSTTRSQAPDYFSLSYISAV
;
A
#
# COMPACT_ATOMS: atom_id res chain seq x y z
N MET A 1 47.03 66.65 -25.64
CA MET A 1 46.73 65.59 -24.65
C MET A 1 45.26 65.16 -24.64
N GLU A 2 44.32 65.95 -25.18
CA GLU A 2 42.87 65.68 -25.12
C GLU A 2 42.34 64.72 -26.20
N ARG A 3 42.95 64.70 -27.39
CA ARG A 3 42.49 63.86 -28.52
C ARG A 3 42.73 62.35 -28.31
N GLY A 4 43.68 61.98 -27.45
CA GLY A 4 43.95 60.59 -27.05
C GLY A 4 42.98 60.08 -25.98
N ARG A 5 42.53 60.97 -25.07
CA ARG A 5 41.54 60.64 -24.03
C ARG A 5 40.19 60.30 -24.63
N LEU A 6 39.73 61.06 -25.65
CA LEU A 6 38.47 60.78 -26.35
C LEU A 6 38.43 59.39 -27.00
N ARG A 7 39.56 58.92 -27.56
CA ARG A 7 39.66 57.59 -28.18
C ARG A 7 39.59 56.47 -27.13
N ILE A 8 40.20 56.68 -25.97
CA ILE A 8 40.15 55.72 -24.85
C ILE A 8 38.72 55.65 -24.28
N PHE A 9 38.05 56.79 -24.10
CA PHE A 9 36.65 56.80 -23.67
C PHE A 9 35.71 56.16 -24.70
N ALA A 10 35.93 56.37 -26.00
CA ALA A 10 35.15 55.72 -27.06
C ALA A 10 35.38 54.19 -27.11
N LEU A 11 36.61 53.72 -26.92
CA LEU A 11 36.93 52.29 -26.85
C LEU A 11 36.32 51.63 -25.60
N LEU A 12 36.38 52.29 -24.44
CA LEU A 12 35.77 51.79 -23.20
C LEU A 12 34.23 51.80 -23.26
N ALA A 13 33.62 52.81 -23.89
CA ALA A 13 32.18 52.84 -24.13
C ALA A 13 31.73 51.76 -25.13
N GLY A 14 32.56 51.43 -26.13
CA GLY A 14 32.31 50.36 -27.09
C GLY A 14 32.30 48.96 -26.46
N LEU A 15 33.11 48.72 -25.41
CA LEU A 15 33.09 47.45 -24.66
C LEU A 15 31.89 47.32 -23.71
N ALA A 16 31.34 48.44 -23.21
CA ALA A 16 30.16 48.44 -22.34
C ALA A 16 28.82 48.19 -23.09
N GLY A 17 28.84 48.20 -24.42
CA GLY A 17 27.67 47.96 -25.28
C GLY A 17 27.47 46.50 -25.70
N SER A 18 28.22 45.55 -25.14
CA SER A 18 27.95 44.13 -25.33
C SER A 18 26.73 43.75 -24.49
N GLY A 19 25.54 43.94 -25.08
CA GLY A 19 24.27 43.54 -24.49
C GLY A 19 24.35 42.09 -24.04
N VAL A 20 24.08 41.86 -22.75
CA VAL A 20 23.88 40.52 -22.20
C VAL A 20 22.65 39.96 -22.91
N LEU A 21 22.87 39.16 -23.95
CA LEU A 21 21.82 38.34 -24.53
C LEU A 21 21.35 37.42 -23.41
N GLN A 22 20.15 37.70 -22.90
CA GLN A 22 19.49 36.86 -21.92
C GLN A 22 19.32 35.49 -22.59
N ALA A 23 20.19 34.54 -22.22
CA ALA A 23 20.16 33.20 -22.76
C ALA A 23 18.82 32.58 -22.38
N GLY A 24 17.92 32.45 -23.36
CA GLY A 24 16.67 31.75 -23.19
C GLY A 24 16.94 30.28 -22.88
N GLY A 25 16.20 29.72 -21.93
CA GLY A 25 16.47 28.39 -21.38
C GLY A 25 15.18 27.61 -21.18
N MET A 26 15.23 26.32 -21.54
CA MET A 26 14.20 25.34 -21.24
C MET A 26 14.70 24.42 -20.12
N THR A 27 13.98 24.38 -19.01
CA THR A 27 14.25 23.48 -17.88
C THR A 27 13.18 22.41 -17.81
N VAL A 28 13.56 21.14 -17.87
CA VAL A 28 12.66 20.00 -17.71
C VAL A 28 12.94 19.30 -16.38
N ASN A 29 11.88 19.00 -15.64
CA ASN A 29 11.94 18.35 -14.34
C ASN A 29 11.10 17.07 -14.36
N THR A 30 11.75 15.95 -14.03
CA THR A 30 11.19 14.61 -13.91
C THR A 30 11.84 13.93 -12.70
N PRO A 31 11.15 13.00 -12.01
CA PRO A 31 11.80 12.15 -11.03
C PRO A 31 12.96 11.36 -11.67
N ALA A 32 14.03 11.14 -10.92
CA ALA A 32 15.19 10.37 -11.38
C ALA A 32 14.86 8.88 -11.51
N GLU A 33 14.02 8.36 -10.61
CA GLU A 33 13.61 6.96 -10.58
C GLU A 33 12.13 6.85 -10.21
N LEU A 34 11.43 5.87 -10.79
CA LEU A 34 10.06 5.53 -10.48
C LEU A 34 9.86 4.02 -10.55
N GLU A 35 9.33 3.45 -9.47
CA GLU A 35 8.90 2.06 -9.43
C GLU A 35 7.39 1.95 -9.68
N ALA A 36 6.98 0.98 -10.49
CA ALA A 36 5.58 0.67 -10.75
C ALA A 36 5.32 -0.84 -10.68
N VAL A 37 4.14 -1.23 -10.24
CA VAL A 37 3.76 -2.64 -10.17
C VAL A 37 3.24 -3.11 -11.52
N ASN A 38 3.63 -4.30 -11.95
CA ASN A 38 3.10 -4.92 -13.18
C ASN A 38 1.57 -4.97 -13.16
N GLY A 39 0.92 -4.53 -14.24
CA GLY A 39 -0.54 -4.44 -14.39
C GLY A 39 -1.18 -3.19 -13.78
N THR A 40 -0.41 -2.27 -13.20
CA THR A 40 -0.96 -1.00 -12.68
C THR A 40 -0.86 0.15 -13.68
N ASP A 41 -1.53 1.25 -13.37
CA ASP A 41 -1.45 2.50 -14.11
C ASP A 41 -0.54 3.50 -13.36
N VAL A 42 0.33 4.19 -14.09
CA VAL A 42 1.27 5.14 -13.50
C VAL A 42 1.47 6.37 -14.37
N LYS A 43 1.50 7.55 -13.73
CA LYS A 43 1.78 8.83 -14.40
C LYS A 43 3.30 9.07 -14.40
N LEU A 44 3.89 9.16 -15.59
CA LEU A 44 5.27 9.62 -15.75
C LEU A 44 5.28 11.14 -15.76
N LYS A 45 5.77 11.73 -14.66
CA LYS A 45 5.73 13.18 -14.44
C LYS A 45 6.83 13.88 -15.24
N CYS A 46 6.46 14.81 -16.11
CA CYS A 46 7.38 15.73 -16.77
C CYS A 46 6.81 17.14 -16.68
N THR A 47 7.49 18.01 -15.95
CA THR A 47 7.13 19.44 -15.85
C THR A 47 8.22 20.28 -16.45
N PHE A 48 7.88 21.39 -17.11
CA PHE A 48 8.86 22.25 -17.77
C PHE A 48 8.63 23.72 -17.47
N GLN A 49 9.72 24.48 -17.51
CA GLN A 49 9.73 25.93 -17.39
C GLN A 49 10.56 26.51 -18.54
N SER A 50 9.99 27.51 -19.22
CA SER A 50 10.59 28.21 -20.35
C SER A 50 10.76 29.68 -19.97
N THR A 51 11.82 30.31 -20.45
CA THR A 51 12.01 31.76 -20.32
C THR A 51 11.10 32.56 -21.25
N ALA A 52 10.79 32.01 -22.42
CA ALA A 52 9.81 32.55 -23.35
C ALA A 52 8.38 32.14 -22.96
N PRO A 53 7.36 32.95 -23.28
CA PRO A 53 5.96 32.57 -23.12
C PRO A 53 5.66 31.25 -23.82
N ILE A 54 4.85 30.40 -23.19
CA ILE A 54 4.45 29.10 -23.76
C ILE A 54 3.45 29.35 -24.88
N SER A 55 3.86 29.06 -26.11
CA SER A 55 2.99 29.12 -27.29
C SER A 55 2.36 27.75 -27.53
N LEU A 56 1.07 27.59 -27.21
CA LEU A 56 0.36 26.30 -27.30
C LEU A 56 0.43 25.64 -28.68
N ASN A 57 0.58 26.44 -29.75
CA ASN A 57 0.65 25.96 -31.12
C ASN A 57 2.08 25.58 -31.57
N ALA A 58 3.10 26.09 -30.89
CA ALA A 58 4.50 25.87 -31.27
C ALA A 58 5.22 24.89 -30.34
N VAL A 59 4.74 24.73 -29.11
CA VAL A 59 5.36 23.85 -28.12
C VAL A 59 5.16 22.39 -28.52
N SER A 60 6.21 21.60 -28.33
CA SER A 60 6.17 20.16 -28.55
C SER A 60 6.78 19.42 -27.36
N VAL A 61 6.21 18.25 -27.08
CA VAL A 61 6.69 17.32 -26.05
C VAL A 61 6.91 15.97 -26.72
N SER A 62 8.13 15.45 -26.60
CA SER A 62 8.49 14.12 -27.09
C SER A 62 8.87 13.24 -25.92
N TRP A 63 8.20 12.10 -25.81
CA TRP A 63 8.61 11.04 -24.92
C TRP A 63 9.25 9.92 -25.72
N ASN A 64 10.44 9.53 -25.27
CA ASN A 64 11.19 8.42 -25.83
C ASN A 64 11.54 7.41 -24.74
N PHE A 65 11.88 6.19 -25.17
CA PHE A 65 12.23 5.09 -24.30
C PHE A 65 13.51 4.41 -24.77
N ARG A 66 14.41 4.15 -23.83
CA ARG A 66 15.61 3.35 -24.02
C ARG A 66 15.56 2.12 -23.12
N PRO A 67 15.55 0.89 -23.68
CA PRO A 67 15.62 -0.34 -22.89
C PRO A 67 16.96 -0.49 -22.17
N LEU A 68 16.98 -1.18 -21.02
CA LEU A 68 18.19 -1.40 -20.20
C LEU A 68 19.35 -2.07 -20.96
N LEU A 69 19.04 -2.99 -21.88
CA LEU A 69 20.01 -3.79 -22.62
C LEU A 69 20.10 -3.42 -24.12
N GLY A 70 19.39 -2.36 -24.55
CA GLY A 70 19.31 -1.99 -25.96
C GLY A 70 19.97 -0.66 -26.27
N ARG A 71 20.43 -0.49 -27.52
CA ARG A 71 21.01 0.78 -28.01
C ARG A 71 20.02 1.68 -28.73
N SER A 72 18.90 1.17 -29.22
CA SER A 72 17.92 1.95 -29.97
C SER A 72 16.90 2.62 -29.05
N GLU A 73 16.71 3.91 -29.26
CA GLU A 73 15.64 4.69 -28.66
C GLU A 73 14.33 4.45 -29.43
N GLU A 74 13.22 4.31 -28.71
CA GLU A 74 11.87 4.11 -29.26
C GLU A 74 10.98 5.31 -28.91
N SER A 75 10.21 5.80 -29.88
CA SER A 75 9.22 6.84 -29.60
C SER A 75 8.05 6.25 -28.79
N VAL A 76 7.71 6.93 -27.69
CA VAL A 76 6.65 6.52 -26.75
C VAL A 76 5.41 7.36 -26.95
N PHE A 77 5.58 8.68 -27.12
CA PHE A 77 4.48 9.62 -27.26
C PHE A 77 4.99 10.92 -27.87
N PHE A 78 4.15 11.58 -28.67
CA PHE A 78 4.44 12.92 -29.17
C PHE A 78 3.24 13.84 -28.95
N TYR A 79 3.48 15.09 -28.59
CA TYR A 79 2.45 16.11 -28.50
C TYR A 79 2.89 17.33 -29.29
N GLN A 80 2.00 17.85 -30.13
CA GLN A 80 2.11 19.16 -30.79
C GLN A 80 0.72 19.60 -31.20
N GLU A 81 0.20 20.66 -30.59
CA GLU A 81 -1.22 21.12 -30.67
C GLU A 81 -2.25 20.10 -30.16
N GLN A 82 -2.07 18.83 -30.49
CA GLN A 82 -2.83 17.67 -30.07
C GLN A 82 -1.90 16.51 -29.67
N PRO A 83 -2.41 15.54 -28.90
CA PRO A 83 -1.68 14.31 -28.58
C PRO A 83 -1.60 13.34 -29.77
N TYR A 84 -0.41 12.76 -29.97
CA TYR A 84 -0.12 11.69 -30.92
C TYR A 84 0.39 10.45 -30.16
N PRO A 85 -0.52 9.53 -29.77
CA PRO A 85 -0.14 8.27 -29.14
C PRO A 85 0.59 7.34 -30.11
N PRO A 86 1.34 6.35 -29.61
CA PRO A 86 2.08 5.41 -30.44
C PRO A 86 1.11 4.50 -31.21
N SER A 87 1.32 4.39 -32.52
CA SER A 87 0.46 3.60 -33.43
C SER A 87 0.91 2.14 -33.60
N TYR A 88 2.14 1.82 -33.19
CA TYR A 88 2.77 0.50 -33.26
C TYR A 88 3.73 0.27 -32.07
N GLY A 89 4.30 -0.94 -32.00
CA GLY A 89 5.27 -1.30 -30.96
C GLY A 89 4.63 -1.60 -29.61
N ARG A 90 5.48 -1.77 -28.60
CA ARG A 90 5.07 -2.25 -27.25
C ARG A 90 4.22 -1.26 -26.45
N PHE A 91 4.29 0.03 -26.78
CA PHE A 91 3.58 1.10 -26.07
C PHE A 91 2.19 1.39 -26.65
N LYS A 92 1.86 0.82 -27.81
CA LYS A 92 0.56 0.98 -28.47
C LYS A 92 -0.57 0.58 -27.52
N GLY A 93 -1.52 1.49 -27.31
CA GLY A 93 -2.70 1.25 -26.45
C GLY A 93 -2.41 1.31 -24.95
N HIS A 94 -1.16 1.54 -24.55
CA HIS A 94 -0.76 1.63 -23.13
C HIS A 94 -0.43 3.05 -22.70
N VAL A 95 -0.13 3.96 -23.62
CA VAL A 95 0.32 5.32 -23.28
C VAL A 95 -0.71 6.36 -23.70
N PHE A 96 -1.06 7.24 -22.77
CA PHE A 96 -2.07 8.28 -22.92
C PHE A 96 -1.55 9.62 -22.44
N TRP A 97 -2.11 10.71 -22.97
CA TRP A 97 -1.80 12.06 -22.52
C TRP A 97 -2.34 12.29 -21.10
N ALA A 98 -1.52 12.88 -20.23
CA ALA A 98 -1.90 13.21 -18.85
C ALA A 98 -1.37 14.59 -18.39
N GLY A 99 -0.92 15.40 -19.36
CA GLY A 99 -0.31 16.70 -19.14
C GLY A 99 -1.27 17.86 -19.40
N ASP A 100 -0.77 19.05 -19.10
CA ASP A 100 -1.41 20.32 -19.37
C ASP A 100 -0.32 21.33 -19.76
N ILE A 101 -0.20 21.55 -21.06
CA ILE A 101 0.82 22.41 -21.65
C ILE A 101 0.73 23.85 -21.13
N ALA A 102 -0.48 24.38 -20.91
CA ALA A 102 -0.67 25.74 -20.43
C ALA A 102 -0.10 25.93 -19.02
N ARG A 103 0.02 24.85 -18.25
CA ARG A 103 0.62 24.81 -16.91
C ARG A 103 2.05 24.27 -16.89
N GLY A 104 2.67 24.06 -18.06
CA GLY A 104 4.02 23.50 -18.13
C GLY A 104 4.08 22.02 -17.75
N ASP A 105 3.00 21.26 -17.93
CA ASP A 105 2.95 19.82 -17.65
C ASP A 105 2.94 19.01 -18.97
N GLY A 106 4.02 18.30 -19.23
CA GLY A 106 4.23 17.41 -20.38
C GLY A 106 4.04 15.92 -20.06
N SER A 107 3.38 15.59 -18.95
CA SER A 107 3.29 14.22 -18.44
C SER A 107 2.43 13.28 -19.28
N ILE A 108 2.75 11.99 -19.20
CA ILE A 108 1.98 10.89 -19.82
C ILE A 108 1.50 9.90 -18.76
N MET A 109 0.43 9.18 -19.05
CA MET A 109 -0.07 8.05 -18.28
C MET A 109 0.29 6.75 -19.01
N VAL A 110 0.95 5.83 -18.31
CA VAL A 110 1.21 4.47 -18.80
C VAL A 110 0.24 3.54 -18.06
N ARG A 111 -0.62 2.86 -18.83
CA ARG A 111 -1.61 1.90 -18.32
C ARG A 111 -1.20 0.47 -18.58
N ASP A 112 -1.70 -0.43 -17.73
CA ASP A 112 -1.40 -1.86 -17.77
C ASP A 112 0.11 -2.10 -17.88
N VAL A 113 0.90 -1.49 -16.98
CA VAL A 113 2.37 -1.51 -17.00
C VAL A 113 2.89 -2.94 -17.14
N ARG A 114 3.87 -3.16 -18.02
CA ARG A 114 4.47 -4.48 -18.26
C ARG A 114 5.96 -4.49 -17.92
N PHE A 115 6.51 -5.64 -17.54
CA PHE A 115 7.96 -5.80 -17.32
C PHE A 115 8.81 -5.41 -18.54
N THR A 116 8.25 -5.50 -19.75
CA THR A 116 8.90 -5.04 -20.99
C THR A 116 9.08 -3.53 -21.07
N PHE A 117 8.46 -2.75 -20.18
CA PHE A 117 8.61 -1.29 -20.09
C PHE A 117 9.77 -0.88 -19.16
N ASN A 118 10.53 -1.84 -18.62
CA ASN A 118 11.74 -1.57 -17.85
C ASN A 118 12.83 -0.88 -18.69
N GLY A 119 13.21 0.33 -18.29
CA GLY A 119 14.22 1.12 -19.01
C GLY A 119 14.23 2.59 -18.59
N THR A 120 14.82 3.43 -19.43
CA THR A 120 14.88 4.87 -19.23
C THR A 120 13.87 5.56 -20.15
N PHE A 121 12.94 6.33 -19.58
CA PHE A 121 12.10 7.25 -20.34
C PHE A 121 12.77 8.63 -20.38
N SER A 122 12.67 9.30 -21.51
CA SER A 122 13.21 10.65 -21.72
C SER A 122 12.11 11.59 -22.20
N CYS A 123 11.93 12.71 -21.51
CA CYS A 123 11.00 13.77 -21.86
C CYS A 123 11.77 14.97 -22.42
N GLN A 124 11.58 15.27 -23.70
CA GLN A 124 12.14 16.44 -24.36
C GLN A 124 11.03 17.43 -24.69
N VAL A 125 11.19 18.68 -24.23
CA VAL A 125 10.25 19.78 -24.50
C VAL A 125 10.95 20.84 -25.34
N LYS A 126 10.26 21.35 -26.35
CA LYS A 126 10.73 22.47 -27.18
C LYS A 126 9.66 23.53 -27.24
N ASN A 127 10.01 24.77 -26.87
CA ASN A 127 9.13 25.94 -26.96
C ASN A 127 9.88 27.07 -27.67
N PRO A 128 9.83 27.17 -29.02
CA PRO A 128 10.58 28.20 -29.75
C PRO A 128 10.35 29.61 -29.19
N PRO A 129 11.40 30.43 -28.99
CA PRO A 129 12.81 30.19 -29.36
C PRO A 129 13.61 29.27 -28.40
N ASP A 130 13.05 28.92 -27.24
CA ASP A 130 13.67 28.06 -26.23
C ASP A 130 13.60 26.57 -26.63
N VAL A 131 14.44 26.20 -27.59
CA VAL A 131 14.57 24.81 -28.08
C VAL A 131 15.77 24.08 -27.50
N HIS A 132 16.71 24.83 -26.90
CA HIS A 132 17.93 24.30 -26.31
C HIS A 132 17.71 24.00 -24.83
N GLY A 133 17.19 22.81 -24.53
CA GLY A 133 16.98 22.31 -23.17
C GLY A 133 17.48 20.89 -23.00
N THR A 134 17.93 20.55 -21.80
CA THR A 134 18.26 19.17 -21.42
C THR A 134 16.97 18.36 -21.29
N ALA A 135 16.96 17.15 -21.84
CA ALA A 135 15.83 16.24 -21.66
C ALA A 135 15.78 15.73 -20.22
N GLY A 136 14.57 15.60 -19.66
CA GLY A 136 14.39 14.95 -18.37
C GLY A 136 14.48 13.43 -18.54
N GLU A 137 15.41 12.78 -17.84
CA GLU A 137 15.53 11.31 -17.84
C GLU A 137 14.92 10.70 -16.57
N LEU A 138 14.15 9.62 -16.76
CA LEU A 138 13.49 8.86 -15.71
C LEU A 138 13.85 7.37 -15.84
N LEU A 139 14.52 6.80 -14.83
CA LEU A 139 14.69 5.36 -14.72
C LEU A 139 13.40 4.70 -14.23
N PHE A 140 12.75 3.92 -15.08
CA PHE A 140 11.48 3.26 -14.79
C PHE A 140 11.71 1.78 -14.49
N LYS A 141 11.33 1.36 -13.28
CA LYS A 141 11.47 -0.01 -12.77
C LYS A 141 10.09 -0.64 -12.54
N VAL A 142 9.87 -1.80 -13.11
CA VAL A 142 8.63 -2.56 -13.01
C VAL A 142 8.87 -3.72 -12.06
N VAL A 143 8.16 -3.71 -10.95
CA VAL A 143 8.24 -4.70 -9.86
C VAL A 143 6.98 -5.57 -9.81
N GLN A 144 7.07 -6.73 -9.17
CA GLN A 144 5.93 -7.64 -9.04
C GLN A 144 4.98 -7.24 -7.91
N THR A 145 5.50 -6.56 -6.88
CA THR A 145 4.75 -6.12 -5.70
C THR A 145 5.18 -4.72 -5.32
N ALA A 146 4.28 -3.90 -4.80
CA ALA A 146 4.64 -2.57 -4.32
C ALA A 146 5.62 -2.67 -3.15
N SER A 147 6.67 -1.85 -3.18
CA SER A 147 7.61 -1.69 -2.08
C SER A 147 6.96 -0.85 -0.98
N PHE A 148 6.14 -1.48 -0.13
CA PHE A 148 5.51 -0.82 1.02
C PHE A 148 6.49 -0.47 2.16
N SER A 149 7.79 -0.66 1.96
CA SER A 149 8.81 -0.69 3.01
C SER A 149 8.70 0.49 3.97
N GLU A 150 8.66 1.73 3.48
CA GLU A 150 8.71 2.90 4.36
C GLU A 150 7.41 3.09 5.17
N MET A 151 6.26 3.04 4.51
CA MET A 151 4.97 3.20 5.19
C MET A 151 4.65 2.02 6.11
N ALA A 152 5.03 0.80 5.72
CA ALA A 152 4.86 -0.39 6.53
C ALA A 152 5.77 -0.34 7.77
N ILE A 153 7.04 0.04 7.63
CA ILE A 153 7.96 0.16 8.76
C ILE A 153 7.43 1.17 9.79
N LEU A 154 6.96 2.34 9.34
CA LEU A 154 6.38 3.36 10.23
C LEU A 154 5.10 2.88 10.91
N ALA A 155 4.20 2.24 10.15
CA ALA A 155 2.94 1.72 10.69
C ALA A 155 3.18 0.61 11.72
N THR A 156 4.11 -0.31 11.45
CA THR A 156 4.49 -1.38 12.39
C THR A 156 5.14 -0.81 13.65
N ALA A 157 6.03 0.18 13.52
CA ALA A 157 6.65 0.81 14.68
C ALA A 157 5.61 1.48 15.60
N ILE A 158 4.73 2.33 15.05
CA ILE A 158 3.69 3.04 15.81
C ILE A 158 2.68 2.05 16.40
N GLY A 159 2.21 1.08 15.60
CA GLY A 159 1.26 0.06 16.03
C GLY A 159 1.80 -0.79 17.18
N SER A 160 3.08 -1.15 17.14
CA SER A 160 3.73 -1.92 18.21
C SER A 160 3.80 -1.15 19.53
N ALA A 161 4.15 0.15 19.49
CA ALA A 161 4.27 0.98 20.68
C ALA A 161 2.90 1.18 21.37
N ILE A 162 1.86 1.51 20.59
CA ILE A 162 0.50 1.67 21.11
C ILE A 162 -0.02 0.32 21.65
N GLY A 163 0.20 -0.77 20.92
CA GLY A 163 -0.19 -2.12 21.35
C GLY A 163 0.46 -2.51 22.68
N LEU A 164 1.74 -2.21 22.86
CA LEU A 164 2.46 -2.50 24.11
C LEU A 164 1.92 -1.69 25.29
N VAL A 165 1.64 -0.41 25.11
CA VAL A 165 1.06 0.44 26.17
C VAL A 165 -0.33 -0.06 26.58
N LEU A 166 -1.19 -0.39 25.60
CA LEU A 166 -2.52 -0.92 25.88
C LEU A 166 -2.46 -2.28 26.59
N LEU A 167 -1.52 -3.15 26.21
CA LEU A 167 -1.28 -4.43 26.87
C LEU A 167 -0.88 -4.24 28.34
N ILE A 168 0.04 -3.31 28.62
CA ILE A 168 0.48 -3.00 29.99
C ILE A 168 -0.69 -2.47 30.84
N LEU A 169 -1.49 -1.54 30.30
CA LEU A 169 -2.66 -1.00 31.00
C LEU A 169 -3.70 -2.09 31.29
N PHE A 170 -3.94 -2.99 30.33
CA PHE A 170 -4.85 -4.11 30.50
C PHE A 170 -4.40 -5.05 31.63
N ILE A 171 -3.11 -5.41 31.67
CA ILE A 171 -2.53 -6.21 32.75
C ILE A 171 -2.68 -5.49 34.10
N PHE A 172 -2.39 -4.19 34.15
CA PHE A 172 -2.53 -3.41 35.38
C PHE A 172 -3.96 -3.38 35.91
N ILE A 173 -4.95 -3.22 35.02
CA ILE A 173 -6.38 -3.25 35.38
C ILE A 173 -6.76 -4.64 35.91
N ILE A 174 -6.33 -5.74 35.27
CA ILE A 174 -6.57 -7.10 35.75
C ILE A 174 -5.98 -7.30 37.14
N VAL A 175 -4.71 -6.92 37.35
CA VAL A 175 -4.06 -7.06 38.66
C VAL A 175 -4.79 -6.26 39.73
N LYS A 176 -5.18 -5.02 39.44
CA LYS A 176 -5.97 -4.19 40.37
C LYS A 176 -7.33 -4.80 40.66
N PHE A 177 -8.01 -5.35 39.67
CA PHE A 177 -9.30 -6.00 39.83
C PHE A 177 -9.17 -7.29 40.66
N CYS A 178 -8.19 -8.13 40.37
CA CYS A 178 -7.89 -9.34 41.14
C CYS A 178 -7.52 -8.99 42.60
N ARG A 179 -6.70 -7.96 42.83
CA ARG A 179 -6.35 -7.49 44.17
C ARG A 179 -7.56 -6.94 44.93
N ARG A 180 -8.43 -6.17 44.28
CA ARG A 180 -9.68 -5.67 44.89
C ARG A 180 -10.61 -6.82 45.26
N ARG A 181 -10.82 -7.80 44.36
CA ARG A 181 -11.66 -8.99 44.63
C ARG A 181 -11.09 -9.87 45.73
N SER A 182 -9.76 -9.99 45.84
CA SER A 182 -9.11 -10.73 46.92
C SER A 182 -9.24 -10.03 48.28
N LEU A 183 -9.34 -8.70 48.33
CA LEU A 183 -9.60 -7.97 49.58
C LEU A 183 -11.06 -8.13 50.01
N ASP A 184 -12.00 -8.04 49.07
CA ASP A 184 -13.44 -8.25 49.29
C ASP A 184 -13.77 -9.67 49.81
N SER A 185 -12.97 -10.68 49.44
CA SER A 185 -13.14 -12.05 49.95
C SER A 185 -12.66 -12.25 51.40
N ARG A 186 -11.87 -11.33 51.98
CA ARG A 186 -11.38 -11.44 53.37
C ARG A 186 -12.39 -10.94 54.42
N ASP A 187 -13.41 -10.21 54.00
CA ASP A 187 -14.44 -9.66 54.88
C ASP A 187 -15.69 -10.58 55.00
N LEU A 188 -15.68 -11.76 54.34
CA LEU A 188 -16.82 -12.69 54.28
C LEU A 188 -16.58 -14.07 54.94
N GLU A 189 -15.62 -14.20 55.86
CA GLU A 189 -15.52 -15.36 56.76
C GLU A 189 -16.15 -15.04 58.15
N MET A 190 -17.37 -15.55 58.37
CA MET A 190 -18.09 -15.68 59.65
C MET A 190 -17.91 -17.12 60.23
N PRO A 191 -18.46 -17.49 61.40
CA PRO A 191 -18.19 -17.11 62.80
C PRO A 191 -17.38 -18.19 63.57
N GLN A 192 -16.79 -17.78 64.70
CA GLN A 192 -16.01 -18.60 65.64
C GLN A 192 -16.86 -19.67 66.37
N TRP A 193 -16.52 -20.95 66.19
CA TRP A 193 -16.93 -22.02 67.11
C TRP A 193 -15.73 -22.36 68.01
N GLU A 194 -15.78 -21.99 69.29
CA GLU A 194 -14.84 -22.50 70.29
C GLU A 194 -15.17 -23.95 70.62
N GLY A 195 -14.31 -24.87 70.15
CA GLY A 195 -14.26 -26.26 70.59
C GLY A 195 -13.28 -26.40 71.76
N LYS A 196 -13.77 -27.00 72.84
CA LYS A 196 -13.10 -27.24 74.13
C LYS A 196 -12.10 -28.40 74.03
N ASP A 197 -10.93 -28.26 74.67
CA ASP A 197 -9.83 -29.25 74.67
C ASP A 197 -10.18 -30.57 75.38
N PRO A 198 -9.69 -31.72 74.89
CA PRO A 198 -9.58 -32.93 75.68
C PRO A 198 -8.18 -33.13 76.27
N THR A 199 -8.17 -33.47 77.55
CA THR A 199 -7.06 -33.88 78.40
C THR A 199 -6.46 -35.23 77.99
N VAL A 200 -5.14 -35.31 78.21
CA VAL A 200 -4.21 -36.47 78.23
C VAL A 200 -4.76 -37.70 78.96
N CYS A 201 -4.48 -38.91 78.46
CA CYS A 201 -4.19 -40.12 79.27
C CYS A 201 -3.16 -41.05 78.58
N ASP A 202 -2.29 -41.61 79.42
CA ASP A 202 -1.19 -42.57 79.21
C ASP A 202 -1.67 -44.01 78.88
N PRO A 203 -0.76 -44.95 78.50
CA PRO A 203 -1.09 -46.27 77.97
C PRO A 203 -1.09 -47.37 79.03
N GLU A 204 -1.99 -48.35 78.91
CA GLU A 204 -1.78 -49.73 79.39
C GLU A 204 -2.64 -50.72 78.60
N GLU A 205 -2.04 -51.85 78.23
CA GLU A 205 -2.64 -52.94 77.47
C GLU A 205 -3.72 -53.68 78.28
N THR A 206 -4.70 -54.25 77.58
CA THR A 206 -5.12 -55.67 77.72
C THR A 206 -6.25 -56.01 76.73
N LEU A 207 -5.97 -56.96 75.82
CA LEU A 207 -6.94 -57.87 75.18
C LEU A 207 -7.60 -58.75 76.28
N PRO A 208 -8.78 -59.40 76.11
CA PRO A 208 -9.17 -60.15 74.90
C PRO A 208 -10.69 -60.32 74.64
N LEU A 209 -10.99 -61.22 73.68
CA LEU A 209 -12.27 -61.93 73.36
C LEU A 209 -13.19 -61.21 72.36
N ASN A 210 -13.16 -61.61 71.09
CA ASN A 210 -13.73 -62.81 70.46
C ASN A 210 -15.26 -62.75 70.27
N GLY A 211 -15.68 -62.97 69.03
CA GLY A 211 -17.07 -63.06 68.56
C GLY A 211 -17.19 -62.32 67.23
N ARG A 212 -17.01 -62.99 66.07
CA ARG A 212 -18.08 -63.67 65.30
C ARG A 212 -19.18 -62.69 64.92
N GLU A 213 -19.63 -62.54 63.67
CA GLU A 213 -19.76 -63.40 62.50
C GLU A 213 -20.05 -62.43 61.33
N ASP A 214 -19.40 -62.64 60.18
CA ASP A 214 -20.05 -63.05 58.92
C ASP A 214 -20.65 -61.85 58.14
N ASP A 215 -20.59 -61.74 56.82
CA ASP A 215 -19.93 -62.50 55.77
C ASP A 215 -20.14 -61.71 54.47
N VAL A 216 -19.51 -62.24 53.42
CA VAL A 216 -19.86 -62.12 52.00
C VAL A 216 -19.18 -60.95 51.29
N GLU A 217 -18.01 -61.19 50.68
CA GLU A 217 -17.83 -61.72 49.31
C GLU A 217 -18.41 -60.76 48.24
N ASN A 218 -17.71 -60.40 47.18
CA ASN A 218 -16.72 -61.18 46.47
C ASN A 218 -15.91 -60.30 45.52
N ASN A 219 -14.64 -60.67 45.41
CA ASN A 219 -13.91 -60.98 44.17
C ASN A 219 -13.95 -59.96 43.01
N SER A 220 -12.86 -59.69 42.31
CA SER A 220 -11.66 -60.50 42.05
C SER A 220 -10.69 -59.62 41.28
N THR A 221 -9.40 -59.70 41.63
CA THR A 221 -8.22 -59.94 40.77
C THR A 221 -8.08 -59.22 39.41
N ASP A 222 -6.93 -58.80 38.93
CA ASP A 222 -5.53 -58.72 39.41
C ASP A 222 -4.70 -58.11 38.24
N GLU A 223 -3.54 -57.53 38.56
CA GLU A 223 -2.33 -57.43 37.71
C GLU A 223 -2.38 -56.52 36.45
N ALA A 224 -1.36 -55.75 36.02
CA ALA A 224 0.01 -55.51 36.47
C ALA A 224 0.58 -54.25 35.76
N VAL A 225 1.45 -53.52 36.48
CA VAL A 225 2.72 -52.88 36.05
C VAL A 225 2.74 -51.84 34.90
N SER A 226 2.97 -50.56 35.27
CA SER A 226 4.19 -49.73 35.03
C SER A 226 3.86 -48.23 34.90
N GLU A 227 4.73 -47.43 35.53
CA GLU A 227 4.74 -45.98 35.79
C GLU A 227 4.96 -45.18 34.47
N GLU A 228 4.73 -43.87 34.27
CA GLU A 228 4.84 -42.65 35.09
C GLU A 228 3.95 -41.52 34.52
N ASP A 229 3.64 -40.56 35.40
CA ASP A 229 3.53 -39.10 35.20
C ASP A 229 2.38 -38.34 34.47
N GLU A 230 1.97 -37.30 35.20
CA GLU A 230 1.37 -36.00 34.80
C GLU A 230 -0.17 -35.84 34.61
N LYS A 231 -0.84 -35.64 35.76
CA LYS A 231 -1.62 -34.43 36.12
C LYS A 231 -2.50 -33.76 35.02
N LYS A 232 -3.82 -34.03 35.05
CA LYS A 232 -4.82 -32.94 34.88
C LYS A 232 -6.20 -33.26 35.44
N SER A 233 -6.57 -32.44 36.43
CA SER A 233 -7.93 -32.19 36.89
C SER A 233 -8.84 -31.72 35.74
N LEU A 234 -10.00 -32.36 35.55
CA LEU A 234 -11.26 -31.68 35.25
C LEU A 234 -12.47 -32.64 35.43
N LYS A 235 -13.13 -32.60 36.59
CA LYS A 235 -14.49 -33.14 36.74
C LYS A 235 -15.48 -32.11 36.18
N THR A 236 -15.97 -32.40 34.99
CA THR A 236 -17.15 -31.82 34.36
C THR A 236 -18.39 -32.20 35.18
N SER A 237 -19.16 -31.22 35.59
CA SER A 237 -20.57 -31.40 35.94
C SER A 237 -21.35 -30.24 35.34
N ARG A 238 -22.16 -30.51 34.32
CA ARG A 238 -23.22 -29.60 33.88
C ARG A 238 -24.39 -30.41 33.35
N ASN A 239 -25.54 -30.19 33.99
CA ASN A 239 -26.81 -30.86 33.75
C ASN A 239 -27.47 -30.43 32.42
N THR A 240 -28.19 -31.39 31.86
CA THR A 240 -29.24 -31.44 30.81
C THR A 240 -30.39 -30.41 30.99
N CYS A 241 -31.31 -30.06 30.07
CA CYS A 241 -31.78 -30.57 28.77
C CYS A 241 -32.80 -29.58 28.09
N LEU A 242 -32.91 -29.62 26.73
CA LEU A 242 -34.12 -29.49 25.84
C LEU A 242 -34.88 -28.13 25.74
N THR A 243 -35.47 -27.64 24.63
CA THR A 243 -35.93 -28.14 23.31
C THR A 243 -36.36 -26.93 22.42
N GLY A 244 -36.43 -27.08 21.08
CA GLY A 244 -37.30 -26.25 20.23
C GLY A 244 -36.91 -26.10 18.76
N SER A 245 -37.63 -26.78 17.85
CA SER A 245 -37.52 -26.68 16.38
C SER A 245 -38.40 -25.57 15.78
N ARG A 246 -37.93 -24.84 14.76
CA ARG A 246 -38.71 -24.44 13.54
C ARG A 246 -37.84 -23.74 12.47
N ALA A 247 -38.01 -24.14 11.21
CA ALA A 247 -37.73 -23.38 9.99
C ALA A 247 -38.98 -23.47 9.09
N PRO A 248 -39.09 -22.84 7.91
CA PRO A 248 -38.41 -21.68 7.33
C PRO A 248 -39.42 -20.56 6.96
N ASN A 249 -38.99 -19.40 6.43
CA ASN A 249 -39.89 -18.54 5.64
C ASN A 249 -39.16 -17.93 4.44
N ASN A 250 -39.83 -18.04 3.30
CA ASN A 250 -39.43 -17.67 1.95
C ASN A 250 -40.37 -16.52 1.50
N THR A 251 -39.86 -15.42 0.94
CA THR A 251 -40.63 -14.46 0.12
C THR A 251 -39.62 -13.65 -0.71
N THR A 252 -39.38 -13.95 -1.98
CA THR A 252 -40.07 -13.52 -3.23
C THR A 252 -40.01 -12.02 -3.53
N GLY A 253 -39.49 -11.69 -4.72
CA GLY A 253 -39.62 -10.41 -5.44
C GLY A 253 -38.25 -9.79 -5.77
N GLU A 254 -37.92 -9.35 -6.97
CA GLU A 254 -38.51 -9.43 -8.30
C GLU A 254 -37.43 -8.91 -9.28
N LEU A 255 -37.39 -9.46 -10.50
CA LEU A 255 -36.52 -9.02 -11.59
C LEU A 255 -37.17 -7.82 -12.30
N PRO A 256 -36.39 -6.92 -12.91
CA PRO A 256 -36.77 -6.51 -14.27
C PRO A 256 -35.61 -6.69 -15.25
N ARG A 257 -36.00 -7.17 -16.43
CA ARG A 257 -35.18 -7.35 -17.63
C ARG A 257 -35.43 -6.17 -18.58
N ALA A 258 -34.33 -5.68 -19.15
CA ALA A 258 -34.13 -4.96 -20.42
C ALA A 258 -34.84 -3.62 -20.65
N ASP A 259 -34.03 -2.62 -21.01
CA ASP A 259 -34.25 -1.96 -22.28
C ASP A 259 -32.91 -1.70 -23.01
N SER A 260 -32.90 -2.06 -24.28
CA SER A 260 -31.77 -1.94 -25.20
C SER A 260 -32.33 -1.38 -26.49
N THR A 261 -32.20 -0.06 -26.70
CA THR A 261 -32.27 0.60 -28.01
C THR A 261 -31.79 2.05 -27.85
N THR A 262 -30.56 2.37 -28.26
CA THR A 262 -30.32 3.58 -29.06
C THR A 262 -29.27 3.32 -30.12
N ARG A 263 -29.72 3.58 -31.33
CA ARG A 263 -29.12 3.39 -32.64
C ARG A 263 -28.23 4.60 -32.99
N SER A 264 -27.04 4.29 -33.51
CA SER A 264 -26.36 4.93 -34.65
C SER A 264 -26.11 6.45 -34.65
N GLN A 265 -24.81 6.81 -34.68
CA GLN A 265 -24.30 7.67 -35.75
C GLN A 265 -22.79 7.53 -35.89
N ALA A 266 -22.38 6.84 -36.95
CA ALA A 266 -21.04 6.95 -37.54
C ALA A 266 -21.11 8.05 -38.62
N PRO A 267 -20.09 8.90 -38.77
CA PRO A 267 -20.00 9.76 -39.93
C PRO A 267 -19.47 8.97 -41.14
N ASP A 268 -20.18 9.11 -42.24
CA ASP A 268 -19.93 8.49 -43.53
C ASP A 268 -18.54 8.81 -44.09
N TYR A 269 -17.90 7.75 -44.59
CA TYR A 269 -16.80 7.82 -45.54
C TYR A 269 -17.30 8.45 -46.85
N PHE A 270 -16.87 9.67 -47.17
CA PHE A 270 -16.97 10.17 -48.53
C PHE A 270 -15.77 9.69 -49.35
N SER A 271 -16.07 8.74 -50.23
CA SER A 271 -15.24 8.36 -51.37
C SER A 271 -15.30 9.48 -52.40
N LEU A 272 -14.15 10.02 -52.78
CA LEU A 272 -13.97 10.75 -54.05
C LEU A 272 -12.76 10.15 -54.77
N SER A 273 -13.06 9.14 -55.58
CA SER A 273 -12.31 8.77 -56.77
C SER A 273 -12.86 9.57 -57.96
N TYR A 274 -11.95 10.22 -58.71
CA TYR A 274 -12.01 10.66 -60.13
C TYR A 274 -10.98 11.81 -60.30
N ILE A 275 -10.21 11.98 -61.37
CA ILE A 275 -9.94 11.25 -62.60
C ILE A 275 -8.65 11.85 -63.20
N SER A 276 -7.85 11.05 -63.91
CA SER A 276 -6.82 11.53 -64.83
C SER A 276 -7.43 12.08 -66.12
N ALA A 277 -7.07 13.30 -66.53
CA ALA A 277 -7.09 13.70 -67.93
C ALA A 277 -6.27 14.99 -68.17
N VAL A 278 -5.32 14.87 -69.12
CA VAL A 278 -4.52 15.92 -69.82
C VAL A 278 -3.35 16.52 -69.06
#